data_AF-A0A3Q0EL12-F1
#
_entry.id   AF-A0A3Q0EL12-F1
#
_cell.length_a   1.000
_cell.length_b   1.000
_cell.length_c   1.000
_cell.angle_alpha   90.00
_cell.angle_beta   90.00
_cell.angle_gamma   90.00
#
_symmetry.space_group_name_H-M   'P 1'
#
loop_
_entity.id
_entity.type
_entity.pdbx_description
1 polymer ?
#
loop_
_entity_poly.entity_id
_entity_poly.type
_entity_poly.pdbx_seq_one_letter_code
_entity_poly.pdbx_strand_id
1 'polypeptide(L)'
;MALQEILARAVGEDSIMNESNVVDFVDHGDKVTVELENGQKYDGDLLVGADGIWSKVRNKLFGEREATYSGYTCYTGVADFVPADIESVGYRVFLGHKQYFVSSDVGGGKTQWYAFHQESAGGSDIPNGKKKRLLKMFEGWCDNVIDVLLATEEEAILRRDIYDRTPTFIWGKGRVTLLGDSIHAMQPNMGQGGCMAIEDSYQLALELGNAWEQSIKSGSPIDIDSSLKSYERERRLRVAIVHGMARMAALMASTYKAYLGVGLGPFEFLTKFRIPHPGRVGGRFLIDKMMPLMLNWVLGGNSSKLEGRPICCRLSDKANDQLQTWFEDNDALERAINGEWILLPCDEAGSIKPISLSQDEMKPCMIGSSQHEDHPGSSIIIPLPKVSPLHARINYKDGAFFLTDLRSVHGTWITDNEGRRYRIHSNYPSRVRPSDVIEFGSDKASFRVKVTRSAPRESEKKGTKLYQKE
;
A
#
# COMPACT_ATOMS: atom_id res chain seq x y z
N MET A 1 -14.80 -13.55 -4.18
CA MET A 1 -13.89 -12.85 -5.11
C MET A 1 -14.78 -12.16 -6.14
N ALA A 2 -15.35 -11.00 -5.79
CA ALA A 2 -16.52 -10.49 -6.50
C ALA A 2 -16.28 -10.21 -8.00
N LEU A 3 -15.13 -9.63 -8.37
CA LEU A 3 -14.85 -9.29 -9.77
C LEU A 3 -14.73 -10.53 -10.67
N GLN A 4 -14.02 -11.57 -10.22
CA GLN A 4 -13.83 -12.79 -11.02
C GLN A 4 -15.16 -13.52 -11.24
N GLU A 5 -16.02 -13.56 -10.22
CA GLU A 5 -17.37 -14.13 -10.31
C GLU A 5 -18.25 -13.35 -11.31
N ILE A 6 -18.19 -12.01 -11.29
CA ILE A 6 -18.91 -11.16 -12.25
C ILE A 6 -18.44 -11.44 -13.68
N LEU A 7 -17.13 -11.54 -13.90
CA LEU A 7 -16.56 -11.81 -15.23
C LEU A 7 -16.90 -13.22 -15.71
N ALA A 8 -16.84 -14.22 -14.84
CA ALA A 8 -17.21 -15.59 -15.17
C ALA A 8 -18.68 -15.68 -15.64
N ARG A 9 -19.60 -15.01 -14.93
CA ARG A 9 -21.01 -14.93 -15.32
C ARG A 9 -21.22 -14.22 -16.66
N ALA A 10 -20.41 -13.19 -16.96
CA ALA A 10 -20.52 -12.46 -18.22
C ALA A 10 -20.09 -13.28 -19.44
N VAL A 11 -19.10 -14.17 -19.29
CA VAL A 11 -18.64 -15.09 -20.35
C VAL A 11 -19.56 -16.33 -20.46
N GLY A 12 -20.27 -16.66 -19.38
CA GLY A 12 -21.15 -17.82 -19.28
C GLY A 12 -20.43 -19.00 -18.64
N GLU A 13 -21.11 -19.65 -17.69
CA GLU A 13 -20.53 -20.76 -16.91
C GLU A 13 -20.21 -21.98 -17.79
N ASP A 14 -20.95 -22.20 -18.89
CA ASP A 14 -20.70 -23.29 -19.85
C ASP A 14 -19.35 -23.16 -20.58
N SER A 15 -18.78 -21.96 -20.64
CA SER A 15 -17.47 -21.69 -21.24
C SER A 15 -16.31 -21.97 -20.27
N ILE A 16 -16.59 -22.31 -19.00
CA ILE A 16 -15.60 -22.44 -17.94
C ILE A 16 -15.65 -23.84 -17.35
N MET A 17 -14.57 -24.60 -17.56
CA MET A 17 -14.39 -25.91 -16.96
C MET A 17 -13.41 -25.82 -15.79
N ASN A 18 -13.93 -25.92 -14.56
CA ASN A 18 -13.09 -26.03 -13.36
C ASN A 18 -12.47 -27.44 -13.25
N GLU A 19 -11.52 -27.59 -12.32
CA GLU A 19 -10.81 -28.87 -12.06
C GLU A 19 -10.12 -29.44 -13.32
N SER A 20 -9.89 -28.60 -14.33
CA SER A 20 -9.35 -28.96 -15.64
C SER A 20 -7.89 -28.54 -15.75
N ASN A 21 -7.04 -29.22 -14.99
CA ASN A 21 -5.61 -28.91 -14.92
C ASN A 21 -4.89 -29.38 -16.20
N VAL A 22 -4.49 -28.45 -17.06
CA VAL A 22 -3.68 -28.76 -18.26
C VAL A 22 -2.30 -29.27 -17.83
N VAL A 23 -1.86 -30.39 -18.37
CA VAL A 23 -0.53 -30.99 -18.09
C VAL A 23 0.34 -31.08 -19.33
N ASP A 24 -0.24 -31.17 -20.52
CA ASP A 24 0.50 -31.16 -21.77
C ASP A 24 -0.31 -30.56 -22.94
N PHE A 25 0.35 -30.26 -24.05
CA PHE A 25 -0.28 -29.96 -25.32
C PHE A 25 0.59 -30.40 -26.52
N VAL A 26 -0.07 -30.57 -27.66
CA VAL A 26 0.58 -30.81 -28.97
C VAL A 26 0.00 -29.85 -30.01
N ASP A 27 0.87 -29.06 -30.65
CA ASP A 27 0.52 -28.27 -31.83
C ASP A 27 0.73 -29.12 -33.09
N HIS A 28 -0.36 -29.39 -33.80
CA HIS A 28 -0.39 -30.19 -35.03
C HIS A 28 -0.20 -29.33 -36.30
N GLY A 29 -0.16 -28.00 -36.16
CA GLY A 29 -0.02 -27.04 -37.26
C GLY A 29 -1.36 -26.56 -37.85
N ASP A 30 -2.41 -27.36 -37.76
CA ASP A 30 -3.79 -27.00 -38.11
C ASP A 30 -4.70 -26.85 -36.88
N LYS A 31 -4.38 -27.55 -35.78
CA LYS A 31 -5.04 -27.49 -34.48
C LYS A 31 -4.05 -27.70 -33.32
N VAL A 32 -4.51 -27.46 -32.10
CA VAL A 32 -3.81 -27.76 -30.85
C VAL A 32 -4.66 -28.74 -30.03
N THR A 33 -4.04 -29.81 -29.54
CA THR A 33 -4.65 -30.74 -28.60
C THR A 33 -4.07 -30.51 -27.22
N VAL A 34 -4.90 -30.18 -26.23
CA VAL A 34 -4.50 -30.10 -24.81
C VAL A 34 -4.80 -31.42 -24.11
N GLU A 35 -3.94 -31.81 -23.17
CA GLU A 35 -4.11 -32.96 -22.29
C GLU A 35 -4.27 -32.48 -20.84
N LEU A 36 -5.35 -32.93 -20.20
CA LEU A 36 -5.63 -32.65 -18.80
C LEU A 36 -5.02 -33.73 -17.89
N GLU A 37 -4.83 -33.40 -16.62
CA GLU A 37 -4.28 -34.30 -15.60
C GLU A 37 -5.07 -35.61 -15.44
N ASN A 38 -6.38 -35.57 -15.72
CA ASN A 38 -7.25 -36.75 -15.71
C ASN A 38 -7.17 -37.59 -17.00
N GLY A 39 -6.29 -37.25 -17.94
CA GLY A 39 -6.08 -37.93 -19.22
C GLY A 39 -7.06 -37.52 -20.33
N GLN A 40 -8.05 -36.66 -20.06
CA GLN A 40 -8.95 -36.15 -21.10
C GLN A 40 -8.20 -35.21 -22.06
N LYS A 41 -8.66 -35.18 -23.32
CA LYS A 41 -8.07 -34.38 -24.38
C LYS A 41 -9.10 -33.51 -25.06
N TYR A 42 -8.70 -32.29 -25.40
CA TYR A 42 -9.53 -31.31 -26.09
C TYR A 42 -8.78 -30.71 -27.25
N ASP A 43 -9.45 -30.57 -28.38
CA ASP A 43 -8.91 -29.94 -29.59
C ASP A 43 -9.41 -28.50 -29.70
N GLY A 44 -8.56 -27.60 -30.18
CA GLY A 44 -8.93 -26.22 -30.53
C GLY A 44 -8.02 -25.62 -31.59
N ASP A 45 -8.44 -24.53 -32.23
CA ASP A 45 -7.66 -23.87 -33.28
C ASP A 45 -6.42 -23.13 -32.75
N LEU A 46 -6.46 -22.77 -31.46
CA LEU A 46 -5.48 -21.94 -30.74
C LEU A 46 -5.44 -22.36 -29.27
N LEU A 47 -4.26 -22.31 -28.65
CA LEU A 47 -4.09 -22.37 -27.20
C LEU A 47 -3.50 -21.07 -26.66
N VAL A 48 -4.13 -20.49 -25.63
CA VAL A 48 -3.64 -19.33 -24.88
C VAL A 48 -3.30 -19.75 -23.45
N GLY A 49 -2.02 -19.75 -23.10
CA GLY A 49 -1.57 -19.98 -21.74
C GLY A 49 -1.80 -18.74 -20.88
N ALA A 50 -2.87 -18.73 -20.08
CA ALA A 50 -3.18 -17.71 -19.08
C ALA A 50 -3.10 -18.28 -17.65
N ASP A 51 -2.20 -19.24 -17.45
CA ASP A 51 -2.04 -20.10 -16.26
C ASP A 51 -1.03 -19.57 -15.23
N GLY A 52 -0.81 -18.25 -15.23
CA GLY A 52 -0.06 -17.54 -14.19
C GLY A 52 1.46 -17.79 -14.19
N ILE A 53 2.14 -17.26 -13.16
CA ILE A 53 3.62 -17.27 -13.07
C ILE A 53 4.24 -18.69 -13.11
N TRP A 54 3.49 -19.72 -12.72
CA TRP A 54 3.91 -21.12 -12.72
C TRP A 54 3.42 -21.87 -13.97
N SER A 55 3.22 -21.15 -15.07
CA SER A 55 2.65 -21.65 -16.31
C SER A 55 3.29 -22.94 -16.82
N LYS A 56 2.46 -23.98 -16.97
CA LYS A 56 2.83 -25.25 -17.59
C LYS A 56 2.91 -25.12 -19.10
N VAL A 57 2.04 -24.31 -19.70
CA VAL A 57 2.07 -24.02 -21.15
C VAL A 57 3.42 -23.39 -21.52
N ARG A 58 3.87 -22.41 -20.74
CA ARG A 58 5.18 -21.78 -20.90
C ARG A 58 6.33 -22.78 -20.77
N ASN A 59 6.28 -23.65 -19.76
CA ASN A 59 7.32 -24.66 -19.54
C ASN A 59 7.42 -25.63 -20.72
N LYS A 60 6.30 -26.05 -21.30
CA LYS A 60 6.29 -26.89 -22.51
C LYS A 60 6.84 -26.16 -23.75
N LEU A 61 6.55 -24.86 -23.90
CA LEU A 61 7.06 -24.05 -25.01
C LEU A 61 8.57 -23.81 -24.96
N PHE A 62 9.11 -23.47 -23.79
CA PHE A 62 10.46 -22.91 -23.65
C PHE A 62 11.40 -23.70 -22.74
N GLY A 63 10.94 -24.84 -22.23
CA GLY A 63 11.62 -25.59 -21.18
C GLY A 63 11.35 -25.00 -19.79
N GLU A 64 11.52 -25.85 -18.79
CA GLU A 64 11.35 -25.48 -17.39
C GLU A 64 12.38 -24.42 -16.99
N ARG A 65 11.90 -23.30 -16.48
CA ARG A 65 12.72 -22.26 -15.87
C ARG A 65 12.00 -21.71 -14.65
N GLU A 66 12.70 -21.68 -13.53
CA GLU A 66 12.18 -21.10 -12.30
C GLU A 66 11.82 -19.62 -12.45
N ALA A 67 10.86 -19.16 -11.64
CA ALA A 67 10.61 -17.75 -11.48
C ALA A 67 11.74 -17.11 -10.66
N THR A 68 12.03 -15.84 -10.92
CA THR A 68 13.10 -15.13 -10.21
C THR A 68 12.56 -14.58 -8.91
N TYR A 69 13.13 -14.99 -7.79
CA TYR A 69 12.82 -14.38 -6.51
C TYR A 69 13.27 -12.91 -6.49
N SER A 70 12.36 -12.02 -6.10
CA SER A 70 12.61 -10.58 -6.09
C SER A 70 13.53 -10.11 -4.96
N GLY A 71 13.80 -10.97 -3.96
CA GLY A 71 14.48 -10.60 -2.73
C GLY A 71 13.54 -10.18 -1.59
N TYR A 72 12.22 -10.16 -1.81
CA TYR A 72 11.24 -9.70 -0.84
C TYR A 72 10.21 -10.77 -0.47
N THR A 73 9.92 -10.84 0.82
CA THR A 73 8.72 -11.44 1.37
C THR A 73 7.71 -10.33 1.65
N CYS A 74 6.45 -10.58 1.33
CA CYS A 74 5.32 -9.70 1.56
C CYS A 74 4.38 -10.35 2.58
N TYR A 75 4.04 -9.61 3.64
CA TYR A 75 2.90 -9.91 4.49
C TYR A 75 1.72 -9.06 4.05
N THR A 76 0.52 -9.61 4.04
CA THR A 76 -0.69 -8.85 3.74
C THR A 76 -1.79 -9.20 4.73
N GLY A 77 -2.68 -8.26 4.96
CA GLY A 77 -3.87 -8.43 5.79
C GLY A 77 -4.94 -7.41 5.45
N VAL A 78 -6.13 -7.65 5.98
CA VAL A 78 -7.25 -6.70 5.97
C VAL A 78 -7.67 -6.51 7.42
N ALA A 79 -7.74 -5.26 7.86
CA ALA A 79 -8.11 -4.87 9.20
C ALA A 79 -9.45 -4.13 9.20
N ASP A 80 -10.25 -4.32 10.25
CA ASP A 80 -11.36 -3.43 10.60
C ASP A 80 -10.80 -2.16 11.23
N PHE A 81 -10.29 -1.27 10.37
CA PHE A 81 -9.54 -0.09 10.76
C PHE A 81 -9.79 1.04 9.77
N VAL A 82 -10.11 2.22 10.31
CA VAL A 82 -10.28 3.47 9.54
C VAL A 82 -9.26 4.49 10.04
N PRO A 83 -8.27 4.88 9.21
CA PRO A 83 -7.32 5.93 9.55
C PRO A 83 -8.01 7.28 9.81
N ALA A 84 -7.44 8.12 10.68
CA ALA A 84 -7.97 9.45 11.00
C ALA A 84 -7.86 10.47 9.85
N ASP A 85 -7.08 10.16 8.82
CA ASP A 85 -6.83 10.98 7.63
C ASP A 85 -7.55 10.42 6.39
N ILE A 86 -8.54 9.54 6.56
CA ILE A 86 -9.23 8.84 5.45
C ILE A 86 -9.88 9.80 4.45
N GLU A 87 -10.35 10.97 4.89
CA GLU A 87 -10.96 11.98 4.02
C GLU A 87 -9.96 12.62 3.05
N SER A 88 -8.67 12.58 3.38
CA SER A 88 -7.61 13.18 2.56
C SER A 88 -6.74 12.14 1.86
N VAL A 89 -6.67 10.90 2.38
CA VAL A 89 -5.72 9.89 1.93
C VAL A 89 -6.37 8.51 1.75
N GLY A 90 -6.50 8.07 0.50
CA GLY A 90 -6.98 6.73 0.15
C GLY A 90 -5.89 5.66 0.03
N TYR A 91 -4.64 6.05 -0.24
CA TYR A 91 -3.51 5.14 -0.45
C TYR A 91 -2.25 5.71 0.20
N ARG A 92 -1.56 4.90 1.02
CA ARG A 92 -0.36 5.30 1.78
C ARG A 92 0.80 4.39 1.45
N VAL A 93 1.98 4.99 1.29
CA VAL A 93 3.26 4.27 1.18
C VAL A 93 4.18 4.80 2.26
N PHE A 94 4.57 3.94 3.19
CA PHE A 94 5.51 4.22 4.26
C PHE A 94 6.86 3.59 3.91
N LEU A 95 7.90 4.41 3.84
CA LEU A 95 9.23 3.99 3.39
C LEU A 95 10.19 3.82 4.56
N GLY A 96 10.94 2.72 4.55
CA GLY A 96 12.01 2.44 5.50
C GLY A 96 13.20 1.76 4.82
N HIS A 97 14.29 1.59 5.57
CA HIS A 97 15.47 0.92 5.03
C HIS A 97 15.22 -0.59 4.94
N LYS A 98 15.33 -1.16 3.72
CA LYS A 98 15.10 -2.59 3.38
C LYS A 98 13.68 -3.11 3.61
N GLN A 99 12.75 -2.24 3.94
CA GLN A 99 11.35 -2.59 4.17
C GLN A 99 10.45 -1.40 3.88
N TYR A 100 9.23 -1.68 3.44
CA TYR A 100 8.21 -0.65 3.22
C TYR A 100 6.84 -1.23 3.51
N PHE A 101 5.90 -0.33 3.82
CA PHE A 101 4.53 -0.68 4.17
C PHE A 101 3.57 0.10 3.29
N VAL A 102 2.52 -0.54 2.82
CA VAL A 102 1.48 0.06 2.01
C VAL A 102 0.15 -0.20 2.68
N SER A 103 -0.73 0.79 2.69
CA SER A 103 -2.11 0.60 3.14
C SER A 103 -3.09 1.36 2.25
N SER A 104 -4.23 0.76 1.98
CA SER A 104 -5.29 1.33 1.15
C SER A 104 -6.66 1.06 1.76
N ASP A 105 -7.55 2.04 1.66
CA ASP A 105 -8.96 1.84 1.97
C ASP A 105 -9.60 0.90 0.95
N VAL A 106 -10.35 -0.09 1.45
CA VAL A 106 -11.13 -1.02 0.60
C VAL A 106 -12.64 -0.87 0.84
N GLY A 107 -13.06 0.17 1.56
CA GLY A 107 -14.44 0.46 1.87
C GLY A 107 -14.99 -0.35 3.04
N GLY A 108 -16.19 0.01 3.50
CA GLY A 108 -16.87 -0.70 4.59
C GLY A 108 -16.15 -0.62 5.95
N GLY A 109 -15.31 0.39 6.15
CA GLY A 109 -14.51 0.55 7.37
C GLY A 109 -13.27 -0.35 7.43
N LYS A 110 -12.84 -0.92 6.29
CA LYS A 110 -11.73 -1.86 6.22
C LYS A 110 -10.53 -1.26 5.50
N THR A 111 -9.35 -1.55 6.02
CA THR A 111 -8.06 -1.18 5.41
C THR A 111 -7.31 -2.44 5.01
N GLN A 112 -6.92 -2.54 3.75
CA GLN A 112 -5.97 -3.55 3.29
C GLN A 112 -4.54 -3.02 3.42
N TRP A 113 -3.61 -3.89 3.78
CA TRP A 113 -2.20 -3.52 3.87
C TRP A 113 -1.26 -4.60 3.33
N TYR A 114 -0.05 -4.15 3.00
CA TYR A 114 1.06 -4.94 2.50
C TYR A 114 2.35 -4.48 3.17
N ALA A 115 3.07 -5.40 3.80
CA ALA A 115 4.34 -5.17 4.45
C ALA A 115 5.43 -5.95 3.72
N PHE A 116 6.34 -5.24 3.06
CA PHE A 116 7.43 -5.83 2.30
C PHE A 116 8.72 -5.78 3.11
N HIS A 117 9.40 -6.92 3.19
CA HIS A 117 10.64 -7.07 3.94
C HIS A 117 11.65 -7.88 3.13
N GLN A 118 12.89 -7.40 3.10
CA GLN A 118 13.98 -8.09 2.40
C GLN A 118 14.48 -9.28 3.24
N GLU A 119 14.14 -10.50 2.83
CA GLU A 119 14.61 -11.75 3.45
C GLU A 119 14.82 -12.84 2.38
N SER A 120 15.43 -13.96 2.77
CA SER A 120 15.59 -15.11 1.85
C SER A 120 14.24 -15.80 1.61
N ALA A 121 14.06 -16.37 0.41
CA ALA A 121 12.85 -17.11 0.05
C ALA A 121 12.70 -18.41 0.87
N GLY A 122 11.47 -18.93 0.92
CA GLY A 122 11.12 -20.21 1.54
C GLY A 122 10.95 -20.18 3.05
N GLY A 123 10.91 -18.98 3.66
CA GLY A 123 10.69 -18.83 5.09
C GLY A 123 9.29 -19.23 5.55
N SER A 124 9.17 -19.61 6.81
CA SER A 124 7.90 -19.87 7.48
C SER A 124 7.88 -19.23 8.87
N ASP A 125 6.76 -18.64 9.25
CA ASP A 125 6.57 -18.19 10.63
C ASP A 125 6.10 -19.33 11.52
N ILE A 126 6.43 -19.21 12.80
CA ILE A 126 5.80 -20.04 13.83
C ILE A 126 4.27 -19.85 13.80
N PRO A 127 3.48 -20.90 14.11
CA PRO A 127 2.04 -20.77 14.27
C PRO A 127 1.69 -19.65 15.24
N ASN A 128 0.74 -18.79 14.87
CA ASN A 128 0.28 -17.62 15.63
C ASN A 128 1.39 -16.62 16.04
N GLY A 129 2.48 -16.52 15.27
CA GLY A 129 3.58 -15.61 15.53
C GLY A 129 3.74 -14.45 14.53
N LYS A 130 2.91 -14.36 13.49
CA LYS A 130 3.09 -13.39 12.40
C LYS A 130 2.90 -11.96 12.89
N LYS A 131 1.81 -11.68 13.63
CA LYS A 131 1.56 -10.35 14.21
C LYS A 131 2.69 -9.92 15.12
N LYS A 132 3.13 -10.80 16.03
CA LYS A 132 4.25 -10.51 16.94
C LYS A 132 5.54 -10.19 16.19
N ARG A 133 5.86 -10.97 15.14
CA ARG A 133 7.02 -10.71 14.28
C ARG A 133 6.90 -9.38 13.55
N LEU A 134 5.72 -9.07 12.99
CA LEU A 134 5.46 -7.82 12.29
C LEU A 134 5.58 -6.61 13.21
N LEU A 135 4.98 -6.65 14.41
CA LEU A 135 5.09 -5.57 15.40
C LEU A 135 6.55 -5.32 15.80
N LYS A 136 7.37 -6.36 15.88
CA LYS A 136 8.82 -6.23 16.11
C LYS A 136 9.55 -5.67 14.89
N MET A 137 9.20 -6.10 13.68
CA MET A 137 9.82 -5.65 12.43
C MET A 137 9.55 -4.17 12.15
N PHE A 138 8.35 -3.71 12.49
CA PHE A 138 7.89 -2.33 12.32
C PHE A 138 7.96 -1.53 13.63
N GLU A 139 8.72 -2.01 14.62
CA GLU A 139 8.95 -1.27 15.86
C GLU A 139 9.50 0.13 15.58
N GLY A 140 8.94 1.14 16.23
CA GLY A 140 9.31 2.55 16.02
C GLY A 140 8.74 3.19 14.75
N TRP A 141 7.89 2.50 13.99
CA TRP A 141 7.14 3.12 12.89
C TRP A 141 5.97 3.95 13.42
N CYS A 142 5.42 4.81 12.56
CA CYS A 142 4.29 5.67 12.92
C CYS A 142 3.04 4.86 13.28
N ASP A 143 2.15 5.51 14.02
CA ASP A 143 0.95 4.87 14.57
C ASP A 143 0.04 4.26 13.50
N ASN A 144 -0.04 4.86 12.30
CA ASN A 144 -0.82 4.28 11.20
C ASN A 144 -0.40 2.85 10.83
N VAL A 145 0.90 2.52 10.91
CA VAL A 145 1.41 1.18 10.62
C VAL A 145 1.20 0.25 11.81
N ILE A 146 1.47 0.72 13.02
CA ILE A 146 1.32 -0.11 14.23
C ILE A 146 -0.15 -0.43 14.50
N ASP A 147 -1.04 0.54 14.39
CA ASP A 147 -2.44 0.40 14.76
C ASP A 147 -3.19 -0.51 13.78
N VAL A 148 -2.90 -0.44 12.48
CA VAL A 148 -3.48 -1.37 11.50
C VAL A 148 -2.99 -2.80 11.73
N LEU A 149 -1.72 -3.00 12.11
CA LEU A 149 -1.18 -4.33 12.47
C LEU A 149 -1.83 -4.89 13.74
N LEU A 150 -2.03 -4.05 14.76
CA LEU A 150 -2.73 -4.43 15.99
C LEU A 150 -4.18 -4.84 15.71
N ALA A 151 -4.89 -4.08 14.86
CA ALA A 151 -6.28 -4.30 14.46
C ALA A 151 -6.49 -5.46 13.48
N THR A 152 -5.43 -6.07 12.93
CA THR A 152 -5.55 -7.20 12.01
C THR A 152 -5.54 -8.51 12.77
N GLU A 153 -6.52 -9.39 12.61
CA GLU A 153 -6.49 -10.73 13.24
C GLU A 153 -5.31 -11.58 12.74
N GLU A 154 -4.73 -12.41 13.61
CA GLU A 154 -3.52 -13.20 13.30
C GLU A 154 -3.73 -14.13 12.09
N GLU A 155 -4.90 -14.75 11.99
CA GLU A 155 -5.27 -15.69 10.93
C GLU A 155 -5.50 -14.98 9.59
N ALA A 156 -5.78 -13.67 9.61
CA ALA A 156 -5.95 -12.85 8.41
C ALA A 156 -4.60 -12.43 7.80
N ILE A 157 -3.47 -12.68 8.48
CA ILE A 157 -2.14 -12.32 8.02
C ILE A 157 -1.56 -13.41 7.12
N LEU A 158 -1.32 -13.08 5.87
CA LEU A 158 -0.76 -13.99 4.86
C LEU A 158 0.68 -13.59 4.53
N ARG A 159 1.60 -14.56 4.54
CA ARG A 159 3.00 -14.41 4.09
C ARG A 159 3.14 -14.97 2.69
N ARG A 160 3.77 -14.23 1.77
CA ARG A 160 4.10 -14.69 0.41
C ARG A 160 5.46 -14.18 0.00
N ASP A 161 6.24 -15.02 -0.67
CA ASP A 161 7.46 -14.59 -1.34
C ASP A 161 7.10 -14.01 -2.71
N ILE A 162 7.75 -12.89 -3.07
CA ILE A 162 7.47 -12.19 -4.32
C ILE A 162 8.42 -12.69 -5.40
N TYR A 163 7.84 -13.19 -6.49
CA TYR A 163 8.56 -13.66 -7.67
C TYR A 163 8.15 -12.85 -8.89
N ASP A 164 9.06 -12.73 -9.85
CA ASP A 164 8.79 -12.18 -11.17
C ASP A 164 9.46 -13.03 -12.26
N ARG A 165 9.23 -12.70 -13.53
CA ARG A 165 9.90 -13.33 -14.66
C ARG A 165 10.41 -12.26 -15.60
N THR A 166 11.72 -12.30 -15.87
CA THR A 166 12.33 -11.40 -16.87
C THR A 166 11.59 -11.55 -18.21
N PRO A 167 11.07 -10.45 -18.78
CA PRO A 167 10.32 -10.48 -20.03
C PRO A 167 11.15 -11.11 -21.16
N THR A 168 10.48 -11.88 -22.01
CA THR A 168 11.06 -12.43 -23.24
C THR A 168 10.39 -11.82 -24.47
N PHE A 169 11.11 -11.80 -25.59
CA PHE A 169 10.61 -11.33 -26.88
C PHE A 169 10.01 -12.45 -27.73
N ILE A 170 9.68 -13.59 -27.13
CA ILE A 170 8.99 -14.71 -27.78
C ILE A 170 7.91 -15.18 -26.83
N TRP A 171 6.65 -14.94 -27.19
CA TRP A 171 5.48 -15.21 -26.32
C TRP A 171 4.80 -16.53 -26.69
N GLY A 172 5.06 -17.04 -27.88
CA GLY A 172 4.42 -18.24 -28.40
C GLY A 172 5.19 -18.89 -29.54
N LYS A 173 4.65 -19.99 -30.05
CA LYS A 173 5.14 -20.69 -31.24
C LYS A 173 3.95 -21.37 -31.92
N GLY A 174 3.81 -21.16 -33.24
CA GLY A 174 2.73 -21.78 -34.00
C GLY A 174 1.37 -21.31 -33.51
N ARG A 175 0.51 -22.24 -33.10
CA ARG A 175 -0.85 -21.98 -32.62
C ARG A 175 -0.95 -21.84 -31.10
N VAL A 176 0.17 -21.60 -30.42
CA VAL A 176 0.21 -21.46 -28.96
C VAL A 176 0.85 -20.14 -28.58
N THR A 177 0.19 -19.35 -27.73
CA THR A 177 0.71 -18.10 -27.18
C THR A 177 0.49 -18.03 -25.66
N LEU A 178 1.14 -17.08 -25.01
CA LEU A 178 1.03 -16.81 -23.58
C LEU A 178 0.44 -15.41 -23.34
N LEU A 179 -0.24 -15.24 -22.20
CA LEU A 179 -0.92 -14.00 -21.82
C LEU A 179 -0.81 -13.74 -20.32
N GLY A 180 -0.58 -12.48 -19.94
CA GLY A 180 -0.51 -12.10 -18.53
C GLY A 180 0.71 -12.69 -17.81
N ASP A 181 0.50 -13.10 -16.56
CA ASP A 181 1.58 -13.58 -15.69
C ASP A 181 2.31 -14.82 -16.21
N SER A 182 1.72 -15.58 -17.15
CA SER A 182 2.40 -16.72 -17.79
C SER A 182 3.59 -16.31 -18.65
N ILE A 183 3.68 -15.03 -19.07
CA ILE A 183 4.76 -14.53 -19.92
C ILE A 183 5.50 -13.34 -19.29
N HIS A 184 4.82 -12.51 -18.51
CA HIS A 184 5.42 -11.28 -17.96
C HIS A 184 5.02 -10.98 -16.53
N ALA A 185 4.86 -12.03 -15.70
CA ALA A 185 4.71 -11.88 -14.26
C ALA A 185 5.73 -10.87 -13.70
N MET A 186 5.21 -9.86 -13.01
CA MET A 186 5.99 -8.73 -12.53
C MET A 186 5.75 -8.48 -11.04
N GLN A 187 6.66 -7.74 -10.43
CA GLN A 187 6.52 -7.34 -9.03
C GLN A 187 5.29 -6.43 -8.85
N PRO A 188 4.56 -6.53 -7.72
CA PRO A 188 3.28 -5.85 -7.52
C PRO A 188 3.40 -4.33 -7.30
N ASN A 189 4.61 -3.77 -7.29
CA ASN A 189 4.91 -2.44 -6.76
C ASN A 189 4.33 -1.27 -7.56
N MET A 190 3.83 -1.54 -8.78
CA MET A 190 3.09 -0.56 -9.58
C MET A 190 1.61 -0.93 -9.78
N GLY A 191 1.17 -2.09 -9.27
CA GLY A 191 -0.20 -2.57 -9.48
C GLY A 191 -0.56 -2.83 -10.96
N GLN A 192 0.42 -3.09 -11.84
CA GLN A 192 0.20 -3.13 -13.28
C GLN A 192 0.01 -4.52 -13.89
N GLY A 193 0.26 -5.62 -13.16
CA GLY A 193 0.18 -6.98 -13.72
C GLY A 193 -1.19 -7.27 -14.35
N GLY A 194 -2.27 -7.05 -13.60
CA GLY A 194 -3.64 -7.21 -14.10
C GLY A 194 -3.99 -6.24 -15.24
N CYS A 195 -3.53 -4.99 -15.19
CA CYS A 195 -3.71 -4.03 -16.28
C CYS A 195 -3.04 -4.51 -17.57
N MET A 196 -1.82 -5.05 -17.48
CA MET A 196 -1.11 -5.59 -18.66
C MET A 196 -1.83 -6.81 -19.22
N ALA A 197 -2.34 -7.70 -18.37
CA ALA A 197 -3.13 -8.85 -18.83
C ALA A 197 -4.42 -8.44 -19.54
N ILE A 198 -5.11 -7.38 -19.07
CA ILE A 198 -6.31 -6.85 -19.75
C ILE A 198 -5.95 -6.27 -21.13
N GLU A 199 -4.87 -5.48 -21.20
CA GLU A 199 -4.38 -4.93 -22.46
C GLU A 199 -3.94 -6.04 -23.44
N ASP A 200 -3.34 -7.11 -22.93
CA ASP A 200 -3.01 -8.28 -23.72
C ASP A 200 -4.24 -8.96 -24.31
N SER A 201 -5.25 -9.23 -23.47
CA SER A 201 -6.50 -9.85 -23.91
C SER A 201 -7.18 -9.03 -25.00
N TYR A 202 -7.20 -7.70 -24.83
CA TYR A 202 -7.74 -6.79 -25.84
C TYR A 202 -6.94 -6.84 -27.15
N GLN A 203 -5.61 -6.74 -27.07
CA GLN A 203 -4.78 -6.76 -28.28
C GLN A 203 -4.87 -8.11 -29.01
N LEU A 204 -4.88 -9.23 -28.28
CA LEU A 204 -5.05 -10.55 -28.86
C LEU A 204 -6.39 -10.69 -29.58
N ALA A 205 -7.48 -10.27 -28.93
CA ALA A 205 -8.81 -10.28 -29.55
C ALA A 205 -8.88 -9.39 -30.80
N LEU A 206 -8.22 -8.23 -30.78
CA LEU A 206 -8.14 -7.32 -31.93
C LEU A 206 -7.42 -7.95 -33.12
N GLU A 207 -6.25 -8.55 -32.91
CA GLU A 207 -5.48 -9.18 -33.99
C GLU A 207 -6.21 -10.41 -34.58
N LEU A 208 -6.87 -11.21 -33.73
CA LEU A 208 -7.68 -12.33 -34.18
C LEU A 208 -8.95 -11.87 -34.93
N GLY A 209 -9.61 -10.81 -34.46
CA GLY A 209 -10.76 -10.21 -35.13
C GLY A 209 -10.42 -9.65 -36.51
N ASN A 210 -9.29 -8.93 -36.62
CA ASN A 210 -8.80 -8.42 -37.90
C ASN A 210 -8.49 -9.56 -38.88
N ALA A 211 -7.86 -10.63 -38.40
CA ALA A 211 -7.54 -11.78 -39.24
C ALA A 211 -8.80 -12.57 -39.66
N TRP A 212 -9.79 -12.67 -38.77
CA TRP A 212 -11.11 -13.22 -39.09
C TRP A 212 -11.81 -12.41 -40.19
N GLU A 213 -11.88 -11.09 -40.08
CA GLU A 213 -12.46 -10.23 -41.12
C GLU A 213 -11.73 -10.36 -42.46
N GLN A 214 -10.39 -10.42 -42.43
CA GLN A 214 -9.59 -10.59 -43.62
C GLN A 214 -9.81 -11.95 -44.28
N SER A 215 -9.96 -13.01 -43.48
CA SER A 215 -10.29 -14.36 -43.94
C SER A 215 -11.64 -14.39 -44.65
N ILE A 216 -12.67 -13.74 -44.10
CA ILE A 216 -13.98 -13.61 -44.76
C ILE A 216 -13.86 -12.89 -46.11
N LYS A 217 -13.11 -11.78 -46.18
CA LYS A 217 -12.98 -10.97 -47.41
C LYS A 217 -12.21 -11.69 -48.51
N SER A 218 -11.20 -12.47 -48.15
CA SER A 218 -10.28 -13.13 -49.08
C SER A 218 -10.66 -14.58 -49.42
N GLY A 219 -11.48 -15.22 -48.59
CA GLY A 219 -11.78 -16.65 -48.69
C GLY A 219 -10.62 -17.56 -48.27
N SER A 220 -9.51 -17.02 -47.75
CA SER A 220 -8.38 -17.81 -47.27
C SER A 220 -8.53 -18.17 -45.78
N PRO A 221 -7.97 -19.29 -45.30
CA PRO A 221 -7.93 -19.61 -43.88
C PRO A 221 -7.24 -18.51 -43.06
N ILE A 222 -7.58 -18.43 -41.77
CA ILE A 222 -6.95 -17.50 -40.83
C ILE A 222 -5.50 -17.94 -40.58
N ASP A 223 -4.58 -17.02 -40.79
CA ASP A 223 -3.18 -17.20 -40.41
C ASP A 223 -2.97 -16.87 -38.93
N ILE A 224 -3.22 -17.87 -38.08
CA ILE A 224 -3.11 -17.75 -36.62
C ILE A 224 -1.70 -17.36 -36.19
N ASP A 225 -0.65 -17.98 -36.75
CA ASP A 225 0.74 -17.71 -36.34
C ASP A 225 1.11 -16.24 -36.61
N SER A 226 0.72 -15.69 -37.76
CA SER A 226 0.93 -14.27 -38.06
C SER A 226 0.15 -13.34 -37.11
N SER A 227 -1.10 -13.67 -36.77
CA SER A 227 -1.89 -12.90 -35.80
C SER A 227 -1.25 -12.89 -34.41
N LEU A 228 -0.78 -14.04 -33.93
CA LEU A 228 -0.13 -14.15 -32.61
C LEU A 228 1.20 -13.37 -32.57
N LYS A 229 1.99 -13.39 -33.64
CA LYS A 229 3.21 -12.57 -33.78
C LYS A 229 2.90 -11.07 -33.81
N SER A 230 1.78 -10.68 -34.42
CA SER A 230 1.32 -9.29 -34.43
C SER A 230 0.97 -8.83 -33.01
N TYR A 231 0.20 -9.64 -32.29
CA TYR A 231 -0.12 -9.43 -30.87
C TYR A 231 1.13 -9.25 -30.01
N GLU A 232 2.10 -10.16 -30.13
CA GLU A 232 3.37 -10.07 -29.39
C GLU A 232 4.11 -8.76 -29.69
N ARG A 233 4.23 -8.40 -30.97
CA ARG A 233 4.96 -7.21 -31.42
C ARG A 233 4.38 -5.93 -30.81
N GLU A 234 3.05 -5.81 -30.76
CA GLU A 234 2.36 -4.65 -30.21
C GLU A 234 2.51 -4.56 -28.67
N ARG A 235 2.65 -5.70 -27.99
CA ARG A 235 2.66 -5.75 -26.51
C ARG A 235 4.06 -5.73 -25.88
N ARG A 236 5.02 -6.42 -26.49
CA ARG A 236 6.33 -6.72 -25.87
C ARG A 236 7.09 -5.50 -25.35
N LEU A 237 7.09 -4.39 -26.08
CA LEU A 237 7.82 -3.18 -25.66
C LEU A 237 7.15 -2.51 -24.45
N ARG A 238 5.83 -2.37 -24.49
CA ARG A 238 5.06 -1.77 -23.39
C ARG A 238 5.23 -2.59 -22.11
N VAL A 239 5.06 -3.91 -22.21
CA VAL A 239 5.23 -4.82 -21.09
C VAL A 239 6.66 -4.77 -20.52
N ALA A 240 7.69 -4.80 -21.38
CA ALA A 240 9.07 -4.75 -20.93
C ALA A 240 9.39 -3.45 -20.16
N ILE A 241 8.88 -2.31 -20.62
CA ILE A 241 9.06 -1.01 -19.94
C ILE A 241 8.35 -1.01 -18.58
N VAL A 242 7.07 -1.41 -18.53
CA VAL A 242 6.29 -1.44 -17.28
C VAL A 242 6.90 -2.41 -16.27
N HIS A 243 7.32 -3.60 -16.72
CA HIS A 243 8.02 -4.57 -15.89
C HIS A 243 9.33 -3.99 -15.32
N GLY A 244 10.13 -3.32 -16.16
CA GLY A 244 11.36 -2.64 -15.73
C GLY A 244 11.08 -1.57 -14.67
N MET A 245 10.04 -0.74 -14.89
CA MET A 245 9.60 0.26 -13.92
C MET A 245 9.15 -0.38 -12.61
N ALA A 246 8.46 -1.54 -12.63
CA ALA A 246 8.01 -2.23 -11.43
C ALA A 246 9.17 -2.72 -10.54
N ARG A 247 10.23 -3.26 -11.17
CA ARG A 247 11.48 -3.60 -10.46
C ARG A 247 12.18 -2.36 -9.90
N MET A 248 12.23 -1.28 -10.67
CA MET A 248 12.82 -0.01 -10.22
C MET A 248 12.06 0.59 -9.04
N ALA A 249 10.72 0.56 -9.05
CA ALA A 249 9.89 1.02 -7.95
C ALA A 249 10.17 0.22 -6.66
N ALA A 250 10.33 -1.10 -6.77
CA ALA A 250 10.73 -1.97 -5.67
C ALA A 250 12.07 -1.54 -5.04
N LEU A 251 13.07 -1.34 -5.90
CA LEU A 251 14.42 -0.95 -5.50
C LEU A 251 14.40 0.44 -4.86
N MET A 252 13.67 1.40 -5.41
CA MET A 252 13.57 2.74 -4.84
C MET A 252 12.88 2.76 -3.49
N ALA A 253 11.80 1.98 -3.31
CA ALA A 253 11.07 1.90 -2.03
C ALA A 253 11.92 1.26 -0.92
N SER A 254 12.67 0.20 -1.25
CA SER A 254 13.47 -0.58 -0.30
C SER A 254 14.85 0.01 0.00
N THR A 255 15.46 0.70 -0.96
CA THR A 255 16.78 1.35 -0.77
C THR A 255 16.66 2.76 -0.21
N TYR A 256 15.44 3.21 0.08
CA TYR A 256 15.18 4.52 0.68
C TYR A 256 16.00 4.68 1.98
N LYS A 257 16.72 5.80 2.07
CA LYS A 257 17.46 6.22 3.25
C LYS A 257 17.06 7.64 3.58
N ALA A 258 16.43 7.82 4.74
CA ALA A 258 16.08 9.15 5.23
C ALA A 258 17.34 9.98 5.55
N TYR A 259 18.40 9.33 6.05
CA TYR A 259 19.63 9.99 6.53
C TYR A 259 20.91 9.31 6.04
N LEU A 260 22.01 10.06 6.04
CA LEU A 260 23.38 9.54 5.89
C LEU A 260 23.73 8.64 7.09
N GLY A 261 24.63 7.68 6.87
CA GLY A 261 25.08 6.76 7.92
C GLY A 261 24.40 5.39 7.92
N VAL A 262 23.16 5.28 7.44
CA VAL A 262 22.41 4.01 7.44
C VAL A 262 23.08 3.01 6.50
N GLY A 263 23.62 1.92 7.06
CA GLY A 263 24.34 0.89 6.31
C GLY A 263 25.76 1.27 5.88
N LEU A 264 26.43 2.23 6.53
CA LEU A 264 27.84 2.61 6.28
C LEU A 264 28.86 1.84 7.14
N GLY A 265 28.45 0.77 7.83
CA GLY A 265 29.35 -0.07 8.65
C GLY A 265 30.08 0.73 9.73
N PRO A 266 31.43 0.83 9.71
CA PRO A 266 32.20 1.51 10.77
C PRO A 266 31.86 2.99 10.97
N PHE A 267 31.16 3.63 10.02
CA PHE A 267 30.68 5.02 10.13
C PHE A 267 29.22 5.14 10.58
N GLU A 268 28.61 4.08 11.11
CA GLU A 268 27.22 4.08 11.56
C GLU A 268 26.95 5.11 12.66
N PHE A 269 27.97 5.56 13.41
CA PHE A 269 27.84 6.67 14.36
C PHE A 269 27.31 7.96 13.71
N LEU A 270 27.50 8.15 12.39
CA LEU A 270 26.96 9.28 11.64
C LEU A 270 25.43 9.30 11.59
N THR A 271 24.77 8.15 11.78
CA THR A 271 23.30 8.06 11.87
C THR A 271 22.75 8.89 13.03
N LYS A 272 23.51 9.06 14.11
CA LYS A 272 23.12 9.88 15.27
C LYS A 272 22.91 11.35 14.90
N PHE A 273 23.64 11.85 13.90
CA PHE A 273 23.53 13.23 13.44
C PHE A 273 22.39 13.45 12.45
N ARG A 274 21.71 12.38 11.98
CA ARG A 274 20.54 12.43 11.09
C ARG A 274 20.64 13.46 9.97
N ILE A 275 21.78 13.49 9.29
CA ILE A 275 22.01 14.39 8.16
C ILE A 275 21.14 13.90 6.99
N PRO A 276 20.24 14.73 6.42
CA PRO A 276 19.37 14.31 5.33
C PRO A 276 20.15 13.77 4.12
N HIS A 277 19.72 12.65 3.56
CA HIS A 277 20.40 12.06 2.41
C HIS A 277 20.24 12.97 1.17
N PRO A 278 21.32 13.32 0.42
CA PRO A 278 21.24 14.24 -0.71
C PRO A 278 20.30 13.75 -1.83
N GLY A 279 20.16 12.43 -1.98
CA GLY A 279 19.17 11.82 -2.88
C GLY A 279 17.71 12.17 -2.58
N ARG A 280 17.37 12.59 -1.35
CA ARG A 280 16.02 13.03 -0.96
C ARG A 280 15.64 14.36 -1.63
N VAL A 281 16.60 15.28 -1.79
CA VAL A 281 16.37 16.61 -2.38
C VAL A 281 16.33 16.53 -3.90
N GLY A 282 17.33 15.87 -4.51
CA GLY A 282 17.36 15.66 -5.96
C GLY A 282 16.21 14.77 -6.46
N GLY A 283 15.82 13.77 -5.66
CA GLY A 283 14.70 12.89 -5.97
C GLY A 283 13.35 13.60 -6.01
N ARG A 284 13.09 14.54 -5.08
CA ARG A 284 11.83 15.32 -5.04
C ARG A 284 11.64 16.11 -6.33
N PHE A 285 12.68 16.83 -6.78
CA PHE A 285 12.61 17.61 -8.02
C PHE A 285 12.35 16.75 -9.26
N LEU A 286 13.04 15.60 -9.37
CA LEU A 286 12.85 14.68 -10.50
C LEU A 286 11.45 14.08 -10.49
N ILE A 287 10.96 13.67 -9.32
CA ILE A 287 9.61 13.15 -9.10
C ILE A 287 8.58 14.19 -9.54
N ASP A 288 8.65 15.42 -9.03
CA ASP A 288 7.63 16.44 -9.30
C ASP A 288 7.48 16.75 -10.80
N LYS A 289 8.57 16.65 -11.57
CA LYS A 289 8.56 16.92 -13.02
C LYS A 289 8.24 15.69 -13.87
N MET A 290 8.79 14.53 -13.54
CA MET A 290 8.67 13.33 -14.38
C MET A 290 7.47 12.46 -14.01
N MET A 291 7.04 12.48 -12.75
CA MET A 291 5.96 11.61 -12.26
C MET A 291 4.62 11.86 -12.99
N PRO A 292 4.18 13.10 -13.28
CA PRO A 292 2.91 13.28 -14.01
C PRO A 292 2.93 12.65 -15.40
N LEU A 293 4.03 12.83 -16.15
CA LEU A 293 4.18 12.25 -17.50
C LEU A 293 4.26 10.72 -17.44
N MET A 294 5.03 10.19 -16.50
CA MET A 294 5.16 8.75 -16.28
C MET A 294 3.83 8.13 -15.88
N LEU A 295 3.13 8.70 -14.89
CA LEU A 295 1.82 8.23 -14.44
C LEU A 295 0.80 8.29 -15.56
N ASN A 296 0.77 9.36 -16.37
CA ASN A 296 -0.13 9.44 -17.52
C ASN A 296 0.10 8.30 -18.52
N TRP A 297 1.35 7.93 -18.81
CA TRP A 297 1.66 6.84 -19.74
C TRP A 297 1.45 5.43 -19.13
N VAL A 298 1.77 5.27 -17.84
CA VAL A 298 1.57 4.01 -17.10
C VAL A 298 0.07 3.75 -16.95
N LEU A 299 -0.68 4.70 -16.39
CA LEU A 299 -2.11 4.58 -16.09
C LEU A 299 -2.98 4.69 -17.34
N GLY A 300 -2.68 5.66 -18.22
CA GLY A 300 -3.49 5.97 -19.39
C GLY A 300 -3.35 4.95 -20.52
N GLY A 301 -2.29 4.14 -20.53
CA GLY A 301 -2.07 3.21 -21.63
C GLY A 301 -1.40 3.85 -22.84
N ASN A 302 -1.51 3.17 -23.99
CA ASN A 302 -1.13 3.75 -25.27
C ASN A 302 -2.15 4.84 -25.65
N SER A 303 -1.91 6.06 -25.16
CA SER A 303 -2.84 7.18 -25.20
C SER A 303 -3.20 7.67 -26.60
N SER A 304 -2.42 7.29 -27.63
CA SER A 304 -2.68 7.64 -29.03
C SER A 304 -3.88 6.92 -29.65
N LYS A 305 -4.36 5.82 -29.04
CA LYS A 305 -5.52 5.03 -29.51
C LYS A 305 -6.79 5.22 -28.65
N LEU A 306 -6.85 6.26 -27.81
CA LEU A 306 -7.96 6.46 -26.85
C LEU A 306 -9.13 7.30 -27.38
N GLU A 307 -9.15 7.65 -28.67
CA GLU A 307 -10.30 8.35 -29.28
C GLU A 307 -11.58 7.50 -29.15
N GLY A 308 -12.63 8.08 -28.53
CA GLY A 308 -13.95 7.45 -28.43
C GLY A 308 -14.31 6.78 -27.09
N ARG A 309 -13.46 6.83 -26.05
CA ARG A 309 -13.87 6.35 -24.71
C ARG A 309 -14.97 7.24 -24.10
N PRO A 310 -15.97 6.64 -23.41
CA PRO A 310 -16.92 7.37 -22.58
C PRO A 310 -16.19 8.27 -21.59
N ILE A 311 -16.70 9.49 -21.42
CA ILE A 311 -16.17 10.50 -20.51
C ILE A 311 -16.67 10.19 -19.09
N CYS A 312 -16.07 9.22 -18.42
CA CYS A 312 -16.27 9.00 -16.99
C CYS A 312 -14.94 8.73 -16.32
N CYS A 313 -14.75 9.28 -15.11
CA CYS A 313 -13.49 9.28 -14.36
C CYS A 313 -12.39 10.14 -15.01
N ARG A 314 -12.70 11.38 -15.40
CA ARG A 314 -11.63 12.33 -15.76
C ARG A 314 -10.82 12.64 -14.51
N LEU A 315 -9.51 12.85 -14.64
CA LEU A 315 -8.71 13.55 -13.62
C LEU A 315 -9.30 14.92 -13.23
N SER A 316 -10.13 15.51 -14.12
CA SER A 316 -10.88 16.75 -13.86
C SER A 316 -12.18 16.56 -13.06
N ASP A 317 -12.63 15.31 -12.83
CA ASP A 317 -13.63 15.00 -11.80
C ASP A 317 -12.88 15.14 -10.46
N LYS A 318 -12.66 16.40 -10.08
CA LYS A 318 -11.49 16.83 -9.30
C LYS A 318 -11.28 15.98 -8.05
N ALA A 319 -10.19 15.20 -8.07
CA ALA A 319 -9.44 14.97 -6.85
C ALA A 319 -9.04 16.33 -6.26
N ASN A 320 -9.02 16.43 -4.93
CA ASN A 320 -8.71 17.66 -4.21
C ASN A 320 -7.51 18.41 -4.83
N ASP A 321 -7.66 19.69 -5.15
CA ASP A 321 -6.64 20.52 -5.84
C ASP A 321 -5.48 20.93 -4.93
N GLN A 322 -5.49 20.48 -3.68
CA GLN A 322 -4.46 20.74 -2.68
C GLN A 322 -3.17 19.93 -2.87
N LEU A 323 -3.06 19.12 -3.93
CA LEU A 323 -1.84 18.34 -4.17
C LEU A 323 -0.59 19.23 -4.16
N GLN A 324 -0.63 20.36 -4.88
CA GLN A 324 0.48 21.31 -4.91
C GLN A 324 0.78 21.89 -3.52
N THR A 325 -0.26 22.25 -2.76
CA THR A 325 -0.14 22.70 -1.37
C THR A 325 0.57 21.66 -0.50
N TRP A 326 0.21 20.38 -0.62
CA TRP A 326 0.85 19.28 0.13
C TRP A 326 2.30 19.02 -0.28
N PHE A 327 2.68 19.36 -1.53
CA PHE A 327 4.07 19.33 -1.96
C PHE A 327 4.90 20.51 -1.44
N GLU A 328 4.29 21.62 -1.04
CA GLU A 328 4.99 22.80 -0.54
C GLU A 328 4.99 22.90 0.99
N ASP A 329 3.89 22.48 1.62
CA ASP A 329 3.67 22.52 3.06
C ASP A 329 3.53 21.10 3.62
N ASN A 330 4.63 20.60 4.20
CA ASN A 330 4.67 19.25 4.76
C ASN A 330 3.66 19.06 5.93
N ASP A 331 3.22 20.14 6.58
CA ASP A 331 2.31 20.09 7.72
C ASP A 331 0.84 20.19 7.27
N ALA A 332 0.57 20.55 6.01
CA ALA A 332 -0.80 20.69 5.50
C ALA A 332 -1.59 19.37 5.56
N LEU A 333 -0.92 18.22 5.37
CA LEU A 333 -1.55 16.92 5.51
C LEU A 333 -1.93 16.63 6.97
N GLU A 334 -1.05 16.94 7.92
CA GLU A 334 -1.33 16.77 9.35
C GLU A 334 -2.49 17.66 9.82
N ARG A 335 -2.58 18.89 9.29
CA ARG A 335 -3.68 19.82 9.60
C ARG A 335 -5.01 19.40 8.98
N ALA A 336 -4.98 18.58 7.93
CA ALA A 336 -6.18 18.01 7.30
C ALA A 336 -6.69 16.74 8.02
N ILE A 337 -5.96 16.22 9.01
CA ILE A 337 -6.37 15.04 9.78
C ILE A 337 -7.63 15.35 10.57
N ASN A 338 -8.65 14.51 10.39
CA ASN A 338 -9.94 14.63 11.04
C ASN A 338 -10.16 13.48 12.02
N GLY A 339 -9.66 13.64 13.24
CA GLY A 339 -9.78 12.63 14.28
C GLY A 339 -9.69 13.20 15.69
N GLU A 340 -9.96 12.33 16.65
CA GLU A 340 -9.82 12.64 18.07
C GLU A 340 -8.35 12.55 18.46
N TRP A 341 -7.84 13.64 19.04
CA TRP A 341 -6.47 13.71 19.53
C TRP A 341 -6.44 13.32 21.00
N ILE A 342 -5.61 12.34 21.33
CA ILE A 342 -5.55 11.73 22.66
C ILE A 342 -4.09 11.63 23.07
N LEU A 343 -3.78 12.06 24.29
CA LEU A 343 -2.52 11.71 24.96
C LEU A 343 -2.72 10.38 25.68
N LEU A 344 -2.20 9.30 25.10
CA LEU A 344 -2.23 7.96 25.71
C LEU A 344 -1.03 7.79 26.64
N PRO A 345 -1.22 7.44 27.93
CA PRO A 345 -0.13 7.17 28.84
C PRO A 345 0.78 6.06 28.32
N CYS A 346 2.09 6.24 28.43
CA CYS A 346 3.07 5.20 28.09
C CYS A 346 3.30 4.20 29.23
N ASP A 347 2.75 4.46 30.43
CA ASP A 347 2.86 3.59 31.60
C ASP A 347 1.85 2.43 31.54
N GLU A 348 2.36 1.20 31.48
CA GLU A 348 1.54 -0.02 31.47
C GLU A 348 0.83 -0.29 32.81
N ALA A 349 1.25 0.37 33.91
CA ALA A 349 0.66 0.16 35.24
C ALA A 349 -0.72 0.82 35.44
N GLY A 350 -1.25 1.54 34.43
CA GLY A 350 -2.63 2.07 34.42
C GLY A 350 -2.93 3.17 35.43
N SER A 351 -1.89 3.81 35.99
CA SER A 351 -2.02 4.81 37.05
C SER A 351 -2.58 6.16 36.57
N ILE A 352 -2.51 6.43 35.26
CA ILE A 352 -2.91 7.69 34.61
C ILE A 352 -3.96 7.38 33.54
N LYS A 353 -4.98 8.24 33.41
CA LYS A 353 -6.01 8.11 32.37
C LYS A 353 -5.58 8.82 31.07
N PRO A 354 -6.04 8.34 29.90
CA PRO A 354 -5.94 9.08 28.64
C PRO A 354 -6.52 10.50 28.74
N ILE A 355 -5.89 11.44 28.03
CA ILE A 355 -6.32 12.84 27.98
C ILE A 355 -6.79 13.17 26.57
N SER A 356 -8.08 13.45 26.41
CA SER A 356 -8.61 13.98 25.15
C SER A 356 -8.27 15.46 25.00
N LEU A 357 -7.72 15.83 23.84
CA LEU A 357 -7.38 17.21 23.52
C LEU A 357 -8.54 17.88 22.77
N SER A 358 -8.88 19.09 23.21
CA SER A 358 -9.90 19.92 22.56
C SER A 358 -9.33 20.63 21.34
N GLN A 359 -10.00 20.54 20.20
CA GLN A 359 -9.69 21.32 19.00
C GLN A 359 -10.36 22.71 19.01
N ASP A 360 -10.81 23.18 20.17
CA ASP A 360 -11.35 24.53 20.38
C ASP A 360 -10.21 25.49 20.74
N GLU A 361 -9.92 26.45 19.85
CA GLU A 361 -8.83 27.43 20.05
C GLU A 361 -9.01 28.28 21.32
N MET A 362 -10.24 28.44 21.80
CA MET A 362 -10.57 29.23 22.98
C MET A 362 -10.49 28.44 24.30
N LYS A 363 -10.23 27.13 24.23
CA LYS A 363 -10.17 26.24 25.40
C LYS A 363 -8.84 25.49 25.45
N PRO A 364 -7.74 26.16 25.86
CA PRO A 364 -6.47 25.48 26.11
C PRO A 364 -6.61 24.41 27.19
N CYS A 365 -5.79 23.37 27.08
CA CYS A 365 -5.63 22.33 28.09
C CYS A 365 -4.44 22.70 29.00
N MET A 366 -4.71 22.92 30.28
CA MET A 366 -3.72 23.27 31.29
C MET A 366 -3.26 22.01 32.01
N ILE A 367 -1.95 21.78 32.10
CA ILE A 367 -1.34 20.57 32.68
C ILE A 367 -0.57 20.95 33.94
N GLY A 368 -0.84 20.24 35.02
CA GLY A 368 -0.27 20.54 36.33
C GLY A 368 -0.37 19.37 37.31
N SER A 369 0.31 19.49 38.46
CA SER A 369 0.19 18.52 39.55
C SER A 369 -0.99 18.81 40.49
N SER A 370 -1.64 19.97 40.34
CA SER A 370 -2.78 20.42 41.15
C SER A 370 -3.80 21.16 40.29
N GLN A 371 -5.03 21.27 40.78
CA GLN A 371 -6.10 22.00 40.09
C GLN A 371 -5.79 23.50 40.03
N HIS A 372 -6.10 24.12 38.90
CA HIS A 372 -6.00 25.57 38.69
C HIS A 372 -7.34 26.10 38.20
N GLU A 373 -7.96 27.01 38.96
CA GLU A 373 -9.31 27.55 38.69
C GLU A 373 -9.32 28.81 37.80
N ASP A 374 -8.16 29.45 37.61
CA ASP A 374 -8.07 30.80 37.00
C ASP A 374 -7.91 30.83 35.47
N HIS A 375 -8.14 29.72 34.76
CA HIS A 375 -7.91 29.66 33.31
C HIS A 375 -9.15 29.19 32.52
N PRO A 376 -9.51 29.87 31.41
CA PRO A 376 -10.53 29.38 30.51
C PRO A 376 -10.00 28.13 29.81
N GLY A 377 -10.51 26.94 30.14
CA GLY A 377 -10.02 25.69 29.55
C GLY A 377 -10.24 24.45 30.41
N SER A 378 -9.77 23.30 29.93
CA SER A 378 -9.73 22.06 30.71
C SER A 378 -8.46 22.01 31.57
N SER A 379 -8.60 21.61 32.84
CA SER A 379 -7.46 21.39 33.74
C SER A 379 -7.20 19.90 33.89
N ILE A 380 -5.98 19.46 33.60
CA ILE A 380 -5.54 18.08 33.69
C ILE A 380 -4.51 17.95 34.81
N ILE A 381 -4.83 17.08 35.76
CA ILE A 381 -4.03 16.86 36.96
C ILE A 381 -3.22 15.58 36.78
N ILE A 382 -1.89 15.71 36.83
CA ILE A 382 -0.94 14.60 36.83
C ILE A 382 -0.20 14.64 38.18
N PRO A 383 -0.68 13.90 39.20
CA PRO A 383 -0.21 14.02 40.58
C PRO A 383 1.12 13.27 40.81
N LEU A 384 2.15 13.62 40.04
CA LEU A 384 3.48 13.03 40.12
C LEU A 384 4.50 14.05 40.65
N PRO A 385 5.47 13.64 41.50
CA PRO A 385 6.37 14.58 42.18
C PRO A 385 7.21 15.49 41.27
N LYS A 386 7.47 15.07 40.02
CA LYS A 386 8.27 15.82 39.05
C LYS A 386 7.43 16.69 38.11
N VAL A 387 6.10 16.62 38.21
CA VAL A 387 5.19 17.55 37.53
C VAL A 387 5.01 18.76 38.42
N SER A 388 5.05 19.96 37.84
CA SER A 388 4.92 21.22 38.59
C SER A 388 3.44 21.55 38.78
N PRO A 389 3.04 22.32 39.80
CA PRO A 389 1.65 22.75 39.99
C PRO A 389 1.04 23.34 38.71
N LEU A 390 1.77 24.26 38.08
CA LEU A 390 1.53 24.75 36.74
C LEU A 390 2.71 24.32 35.86
N HIS A 391 2.53 23.30 35.03
CA HIS A 391 3.65 22.68 34.30
C HIS A 391 3.68 23.09 32.84
N ALA A 392 2.57 22.90 32.11
CA ALA A 392 2.50 23.17 30.68
C ALA A 392 1.08 23.55 30.24
N ARG A 393 0.98 24.09 29.01
CA ARG A 393 -0.27 24.39 28.34
C ARG A 393 -0.25 23.81 26.93
N ILE A 394 -1.33 23.14 26.53
CA ILE A 394 -1.57 22.71 25.16
C ILE A 394 -2.69 23.58 24.57
N ASN A 395 -2.43 24.17 23.41
CA ASN A 395 -3.40 24.96 22.66
C ASN A 395 -3.57 24.40 21.24
N TYR A 396 -4.79 24.47 20.74
CA TYR A 396 -5.08 24.23 19.32
C TYR A 396 -5.09 25.58 18.59
N LYS A 397 -4.48 25.64 17.42
CA LYS A 397 -4.47 26.81 16.56
C LYS A 397 -4.19 26.40 15.12
N ASP A 398 -4.93 26.94 14.15
CA ASP A 398 -4.65 26.73 12.72
C ASP A 398 -4.53 25.23 12.35
N GLY A 399 -5.45 24.37 12.80
CA GLY A 399 -5.40 22.94 12.46
C GLY A 399 -4.36 22.12 13.26
N ALA A 400 -3.73 22.73 14.27
CA ALA A 400 -2.51 22.22 14.88
C ALA A 400 -2.50 22.37 16.42
N PHE A 401 -2.02 21.34 17.13
CA PHE A 401 -1.67 21.41 18.54
C PHE A 401 -0.26 21.96 18.78
N PHE A 402 -0.15 22.82 19.78
CA PHE A 402 1.09 23.40 20.27
C PHE A 402 1.17 23.23 21.80
N LEU A 403 2.37 22.89 22.27
CA LEU A 403 2.70 22.68 23.67
C LEU A 403 3.66 23.76 24.15
N THR A 404 3.35 24.40 25.27
CA THR A 404 4.17 25.43 25.90
C THR A 404 4.51 25.01 27.32
N ASP A 405 5.80 24.91 27.65
CA ASP A 405 6.25 24.72 29.04
C ASP A 405 6.11 26.03 29.82
N LEU A 406 5.45 25.99 30.97
CA LEU A 406 5.15 27.18 31.78
C LEU A 406 6.20 27.40 32.88
N ARG A 407 7.48 27.29 32.51
CA ARG A 407 8.64 27.37 33.41
C ARG A 407 8.61 26.27 34.47
N SER A 408 8.29 25.06 34.05
CA SER A 408 8.28 23.91 34.96
C SER A 408 9.68 23.62 35.50
N VAL A 409 9.75 23.12 36.74
CA VAL A 409 11.02 22.89 37.44
C VAL A 409 11.86 21.83 36.71
N HIS A 410 11.22 20.74 36.28
CA HIS A 410 11.89 19.60 35.64
C HIS A 410 11.84 19.62 34.10
N GLY A 411 11.13 20.59 33.52
CA GLY A 411 11.00 20.77 32.08
C GLY A 411 10.02 19.81 31.41
N THR A 412 9.55 20.22 30.25
CA THR A 412 8.77 19.37 29.33
C THR A 412 9.66 18.90 28.18
N TRP A 413 9.54 17.63 27.80
CA TRP A 413 10.34 17.00 26.74
C TRP A 413 9.43 16.39 25.67
N ILE A 414 9.86 16.44 24.43
CA ILE A 414 9.22 15.74 23.30
C ILE A 414 10.24 14.77 22.72
N THR A 415 9.83 13.52 22.53
CA THR A 415 10.50 12.55 21.68
C THR A 415 9.70 12.42 20.40
N ASP A 416 10.23 12.87 19.27
CA ASP A 416 9.53 12.82 17.99
C ASP A 416 9.40 11.38 17.45
N ASN A 417 8.59 11.18 16.40
CA ASN A 417 8.43 9.87 15.75
C ASN A 417 9.73 9.30 15.15
N GLU A 418 10.76 10.12 14.98
CA GLU A 418 12.06 9.62 14.58
C GLU A 418 12.90 9.16 15.80
N GLY A 419 12.51 9.49 17.03
CA GLY A 419 13.19 9.15 18.29
C GLY A 419 14.12 10.24 18.83
N ARG A 420 14.08 11.47 18.30
CA ARG A 420 14.84 12.61 18.84
C ARG A 420 14.13 13.13 20.07
N ARG A 421 14.78 13.00 21.22
CA ARG A 421 14.33 13.58 22.49
C ARG A 421 14.94 14.96 22.70
N TYR A 422 14.12 15.99 22.86
CA TYR A 422 14.55 17.37 23.10
C TYR A 422 13.66 18.07 24.13
N ARG A 423 14.25 19.00 24.87
CA ARG A 423 13.52 19.83 25.84
C ARG A 423 12.90 21.01 25.09
N ILE A 424 11.62 21.28 25.32
CA ILE A 424 10.98 22.45 24.73
C ILE A 424 11.36 23.72 25.51
N HIS A 425 11.42 24.85 24.81
CA HIS A 425 11.74 26.13 25.43
C HIS A 425 10.55 26.63 26.28
N SER A 426 10.83 27.05 27.51
CA SER A 426 9.80 27.64 28.37
C SER A 426 9.20 28.90 27.74
N ASN A 427 7.88 29.03 27.84
CA ASN A 427 7.07 30.11 27.28
C ASN A 427 7.09 30.24 25.74
N TYR A 428 7.65 29.26 25.01
CA TYR A 428 7.60 29.23 23.55
C TYR A 428 6.77 28.04 23.06
N PRO A 429 5.75 28.26 22.20
CA PRO A 429 4.92 27.18 21.69
C PRO A 429 5.73 26.26 20.77
N SER A 430 5.71 24.96 21.06
CA SER A 430 6.34 23.91 20.27
C SER A 430 5.26 23.04 19.63
N ARG A 431 5.41 22.73 18.34
CA ARG A 431 4.44 21.91 17.60
C ARG A 431 4.38 20.50 18.19
N VAL A 432 3.16 19.96 18.32
CA VAL A 432 2.90 18.57 18.70
C VAL A 432 2.37 17.81 17.50
N ARG A 433 2.99 16.66 17.19
CA ARG A 433 2.67 15.82 16.03
C ARG A 433 2.13 14.45 16.45
N PRO A 434 1.39 13.74 15.57
CA PRO A 434 1.03 12.34 15.81
C PRO A 434 2.28 11.48 16.04
N SER A 435 2.17 10.48 16.91
CA SER A 435 3.27 9.58 17.32
C SER A 435 4.39 10.22 18.17
N ASP A 436 4.34 11.53 18.44
CA ASP A 436 5.25 12.14 19.43
C ASP A 436 4.99 11.55 20.83
N VAL A 437 6.04 11.48 21.64
CA VAL A 437 5.93 11.14 23.07
C VAL A 437 6.30 12.37 23.89
N ILE A 438 5.36 12.85 24.69
CA ILE A 438 5.50 14.02 25.56
C ILE A 438 5.77 13.56 26.99
N GLU A 439 6.83 14.08 27.61
CA GLU A 439 7.16 13.83 29.01
C GLU A 439 7.08 15.11 29.83
N PHE A 440 6.27 15.09 30.89
CA PHE A 440 6.14 16.20 31.83
C PHE A 440 7.04 15.97 33.05
N GLY A 441 8.26 16.52 33.02
CA GLY A 441 9.24 16.44 34.10
C GLY A 441 9.88 15.06 34.36
N SER A 442 9.22 13.96 33.99
CA SER A 442 9.76 12.59 34.10
C SER A 442 9.12 11.62 33.12
N ASP A 443 9.80 10.51 32.89
CA ASP A 443 9.35 9.33 32.14
C ASP A 443 8.04 8.71 32.68
N LYS A 444 7.80 8.81 33.99
CA LYS A 444 6.53 8.37 34.61
C LYS A 444 5.32 9.22 34.21
N ALA A 445 5.54 10.42 33.69
CA ALA A 445 4.51 11.31 33.16
C ALA A 445 4.63 11.43 31.64
N SER A 446 4.78 10.28 30.98
CA SER A 446 4.99 10.16 29.53
C SER A 446 3.70 9.78 28.82
N PHE A 447 3.40 10.47 27.72
CA PHE A 447 2.20 10.26 26.92
C PHE A 447 2.53 10.24 25.43
N ARG A 448 2.04 9.24 24.71
CA ARG A 448 2.07 9.17 23.26
C ARG A 448 0.89 9.93 22.67
N VAL A 449 1.16 10.80 21.71
CA VAL A 449 0.15 11.56 20.97
C VAL A 449 -0.47 10.65 19.92
N LYS A 450 -1.73 10.29 20.11
CA LYS A 450 -2.50 9.45 19.21
C LYS A 450 -3.61 10.24 18.55
N VAL A 451 -3.88 9.91 17.30
CA VAL A 451 -5.02 10.44 16.56
C VAL A 451 -5.81 9.28 16.02
N THR A 452 -7.05 9.16 16.47
CA THR A 452 -7.93 8.05 16.09
C THR A 452 -9.15 8.60 15.39
N ARG A 453 -9.60 7.90 14.33
CA ARG A 453 -10.95 8.15 13.83
C ARG A 453 -11.91 7.73 14.94
N SER A 454 -12.84 8.60 15.32
CA SER A 454 -13.94 8.21 16.19
C SER A 454 -14.55 6.93 15.62
N ALA A 455 -14.65 5.87 16.43
CA ALA A 455 -15.34 4.65 16.01
C ALA A 455 -16.73 5.04 15.46
N PRO A 456 -17.26 4.35 14.43
CA PRO A 456 -18.69 4.45 14.18
C PRO A 456 -19.37 4.13 15.50
N ARG A 457 -20.14 5.10 16.02
CA ARG A 457 -20.88 4.99 17.28
C ARG A 457 -21.45 3.58 17.37
N GLU A 458 -21.28 2.95 18.53
CA GLU A 458 -21.90 1.68 18.87
C GLU A 458 -23.24 1.55 18.15
N SER A 459 -23.37 0.51 17.32
CA SER A 459 -24.68 0.12 16.86
C SER A 459 -25.54 0.01 18.10
N GLU A 460 -26.57 0.86 18.18
CA GLU A 460 -27.68 0.63 19.09
C GLU A 460 -28.16 -0.78 18.79
N LYS A 461 -27.75 -1.75 19.61
CA LYS A 461 -28.47 -3.01 19.79
C LYS A 461 -29.81 -2.65 20.41
N LYS A 462 -30.73 -2.11 19.60
CA LYS A 462 -32.16 -2.27 19.82
C LYS A 462 -32.55 -3.57 19.14
N GLY A 463 -32.78 -4.57 19.96
CA GLY A 463 -33.25 -5.87 19.53
C GLY A 463 -34.64 -5.83 18.90
N THR A 464 -34.99 -6.98 18.31
CA THR A 464 -36.33 -7.44 17.95
C THR A 464 -36.98 -6.70 16.77
N LYS A 465 -37.46 -7.34 15.70
CA LYS A 465 -38.10 -8.66 15.58
C LYS A 465 -37.86 -9.31 14.21
N LEU A 466 -37.81 -10.64 14.24
CA LEU A 466 -38.28 -11.55 13.18
C LEU A 466 -39.46 -10.98 12.40
N TYR A 467 -39.44 -11.09 11.07
CA TYR A 467 -40.55 -11.69 10.30
C TYR A 467 -40.03 -12.28 8.98
N GLN A 468 -40.34 -13.56 8.79
CA GLN A 468 -40.35 -14.28 7.52
C GLN A 468 -41.44 -13.75 6.57
N LYS A 469 -41.29 -14.17 5.29
CA LYS A 469 -42.24 -14.25 4.15
C LYS A 469 -41.90 -13.26 3.04
N GLU A 470 -41.79 -13.64 1.77
CA GLU A 470 -42.09 -14.89 1.04
C GLU A 470 -41.09 -15.04 -0.12
#